data_AF-X1E3P2-F1
#
_entry.id   AF-X1E3P2-F1
#
_cell.length_a   1.000
_cell.length_b   1.000
_cell.length_c   1.000
_cell.angle_alpha   90.00
_cell.angle_beta   90.00
_cell.angle_gamma   90.00
#
_symmetry.space_group_name_H-M   'P 1'
#
loop_
_entity.id
_entity.type
_entity.pdbx_description
1 polymer ?
#
loop_
_entity_poly.entity_id
_entity_poly.type
_entity_poly.pdbx_seq_one_letter_code
_entity_poly.pdbx_strand_id
1 'polypeptide(L)'
;MAGDGVRNPADLTPVLDNLDDIDAAIEVNRLLILIVQAGIAEVLDAIDTLEWILLVALGDMSVTLDAILVDTTAIRAQTDGLPVLTETGGTITTDGNVQDLYINNAPGGVFRPICVKIDFTNHTAGETVVITTNYRITAVGGLTLQDTVTFAGVPASPLININLEPNRFG
;
A
#
# COMPACT_ATOMS: atom_id res chain seq x y z
N MET A 1 42.44 28.53 -84.57
CA MET A 1 42.86 28.73 -83.17
C MET A 1 42.13 29.98 -82.69
N ALA A 2 40.99 29.82 -82.02
CA ALA A 2 40.33 30.96 -81.39
C ALA A 2 41.22 31.36 -80.22
N GLY A 3 41.85 32.52 -80.32
CA GLY A 3 42.72 33.03 -79.26
C GLY A 3 41.88 33.29 -78.02
N ASP A 4 42.26 32.68 -76.91
CA ASP A 4 41.85 33.17 -75.59
C ASP A 4 42.21 34.64 -75.54
N GLY A 5 41.20 35.51 -75.60
CA GLY A 5 41.38 36.94 -75.55
C GLY A 5 42.15 37.30 -74.27
N VAL A 6 43.11 38.22 -74.39
CA VAL A 6 43.83 38.76 -73.24
C VAL A 6 42.80 39.34 -72.27
N ARG A 7 42.54 38.65 -71.15
CA ARG A 7 41.66 39.17 -70.10
C ARG A 7 42.27 40.47 -69.58
N ASN A 8 41.46 41.52 -69.49
CA ASN A 8 41.87 42.76 -68.85
C ASN A 8 42.05 42.47 -67.34
N PRO A 9 43.27 42.56 -66.77
CA PRO A 9 43.49 42.28 -65.35
C PRO A 9 42.80 43.27 -64.40
N ALA A 10 42.30 44.40 -64.91
CA ALA A 10 41.50 45.36 -64.17
C ALA A 10 39.97 45.09 -64.24
N ASP A 11 39.53 44.08 -65.01
CA ASP A 11 38.12 43.69 -65.05
C ASP A 11 37.74 42.91 -63.78
N LEU A 12 37.00 43.58 -62.90
CA LEU A 12 36.50 43.02 -61.65
C LEU A 12 35.06 42.49 -61.76
N THR A 13 34.41 42.56 -62.93
CA THR A 13 33.02 42.10 -63.10
C THR A 13 32.82 40.65 -62.62
N PRO A 14 33.69 39.68 -62.95
CA PRO A 14 33.56 38.32 -62.44
C PRO A 14 33.66 38.22 -60.91
N VAL A 15 34.38 39.15 -60.26
CA VAL A 15 34.49 39.19 -58.79
C VAL A 15 33.21 39.77 -58.20
N LEU A 16 32.66 40.83 -58.79
CA LEU A 16 31.40 41.44 -58.35
C LEU A 16 30.22 40.47 -58.49
N ASP A 17 30.12 39.75 -59.60
CA ASP A 17 29.08 38.74 -59.79
C ASP A 17 29.14 37.64 -58.71
N ASN A 18 30.35 37.17 -58.37
CA ASN A 18 30.53 36.19 -57.29
C ASN A 18 30.16 36.76 -55.91
N LEU A 19 30.37 38.07 -55.67
CA LEU A 19 29.98 38.71 -54.41
C LEU A 19 28.47 38.82 -54.30
N ASP A 20 27.78 39.16 -55.39
CA ASP A 20 26.31 39.19 -55.44
C ASP A 20 25.71 37.81 -55.16
N ASP A 21 26.30 36.74 -55.73
CA ASP A 21 25.90 35.36 -55.45
C ASP A 21 26.12 34.97 -53.97
N ILE A 22 27.23 35.40 -53.37
CA ILE A 22 27.52 35.17 -51.94
C ILE A 22 26.51 35.90 -51.06
N ASP A 23 26.21 37.16 -51.36
CA ASP A 23 25.25 37.96 -50.58
C ASP A 23 23.85 37.35 -50.63
N ALA A 24 23.42 36.87 -51.82
CA ALA A 24 22.17 36.14 -51.96
C ALA A 24 22.16 34.84 -51.11
N ALA A 25 23.25 34.08 -51.12
CA ALA A 25 23.37 32.87 -50.30
C ALA A 25 23.35 33.15 -48.79
N ILE A 26 23.98 34.26 -48.35
CA ILE A 26 23.95 34.69 -46.94
C ILE A 26 22.52 35.02 -46.52
N GLU A 27 21.74 35.71 -47.35
CA GLU A 27 20.36 36.06 -47.02
C GLU A 27 19.45 34.83 -46.92
N VAL A 28 19.61 33.86 -47.83
CA VAL A 28 18.92 32.56 -47.73
C VAL A 28 19.29 31.85 -46.44
N ASN A 29 20.58 31.80 -46.08
CA ASN A 29 21.03 31.17 -44.84
C ASN A 29 20.48 31.87 -43.59
N ARG A 30 20.39 33.21 -43.59
CA ARG A 30 19.75 33.97 -42.51
C ARG A 30 18.29 33.59 -42.33
N LEU A 31 17.54 33.51 -43.42
CA LEU A 31 16.14 33.10 -43.39
C LEU A 31 15.99 31.67 -42.85
N LEU A 32 16.84 30.74 -43.30
CA LEU A 32 16.85 29.36 -42.80
C LEU A 32 17.15 29.30 -41.30
N ILE A 33 18.12 30.09 -40.81
CA ILE A 33 18.42 30.17 -39.37
C ILE A 33 17.20 30.66 -38.58
N LEU A 34 16.49 31.68 -39.07
CA LEU A 34 15.29 32.19 -38.40
C LEU A 34 14.17 31.14 -38.35
N ILE A 35 13.96 30.39 -39.43
CA ILE A 35 12.98 29.30 -39.47
C ILE A 35 13.34 28.20 -38.47
N VAL A 36 14.61 27.82 -38.41
CA VAL A 36 15.10 26.81 -37.45
C VAL A 36 14.93 27.31 -36.01
N GLN A 37 15.26 28.57 -35.73
CA GLN A 37 15.10 29.17 -34.40
C GLN A 37 13.63 29.21 -33.96
N ALA A 38 12.71 29.56 -34.87
CA ALA A 38 11.27 29.53 -34.59
C ALA A 38 10.79 28.10 -34.28
N GLY A 39 11.20 27.11 -35.07
CA GLY A 39 10.86 25.71 -34.81
C GLY A 39 11.42 25.20 -33.48
N ILE A 40 12.63 25.61 -33.10
CA ILE A 40 13.21 25.27 -31.78
C ILE A 40 12.37 25.89 -30.65
N ALA A 41 11.94 27.14 -30.78
CA ALA A 41 11.14 27.81 -29.76
C ALA A 41 9.79 27.10 -29.55
N GLU A 42 9.11 26.67 -30.62
CA GLU A 42 7.87 25.88 -30.51
C GLU A 42 8.09 24.54 -29.81
N VAL A 43 9.21 23.85 -30.11
CA VAL A 43 9.55 22.59 -29.45
C VAL A 43 9.83 22.79 -27.97
N LEU A 44 10.52 23.86 -27.58
CA LEU A 44 10.79 24.15 -26.17
C LEU A 44 9.50 24.44 -25.38
N ASP A 45 8.59 25.23 -25.94
CA ASP A 45 7.28 25.50 -25.32
C ASP A 45 6.44 24.21 -25.12
N ALA A 46 6.50 23.31 -26.12
CA ALA A 46 5.87 22.00 -26.02
C ALA A 46 6.51 21.13 -24.91
N ILE A 47 7.84 21.17 -24.76
CA ILE A 47 8.55 20.46 -23.70
C ILE A 47 8.14 20.98 -22.31
N ASP A 48 8.10 22.30 -22.12
CA ASP A 48 7.69 22.92 -20.85
C ASP A 48 6.26 22.53 -20.47
N THR A 49 5.35 22.51 -21.45
CA THR A 49 3.97 22.06 -21.26
C THR A 49 3.91 20.59 -20.82
N LEU A 50 4.69 19.72 -21.46
CA LEU A 50 4.75 18.29 -21.13
C LEU A 50 5.34 18.05 -19.73
N GLU A 51 6.36 18.82 -19.34
CA GLU A 51 6.95 18.75 -18.00
C GLU A 51 5.91 19.09 -16.93
N TRP A 52 5.14 20.16 -17.13
CA TRP A 52 4.08 20.53 -16.19
C TRP A 52 3.00 19.46 -16.07
N ILE A 53 2.52 18.90 -17.19
CA ILE A 53 1.53 17.82 -17.20
C ILE A 53 2.05 16.60 -16.43
N LEU A 54 3.31 16.22 -16.65
CA LEU A 54 3.93 15.09 -15.96
C LEU A 54 4.01 15.33 -14.45
N LEU A 55 4.41 16.53 -14.03
CA LEU A 55 4.51 16.89 -12.63
C LEU A 55 3.15 16.81 -11.92
N VAL A 56 2.09 17.32 -12.55
CA VAL A 56 0.72 17.25 -12.01
C VAL A 56 0.27 15.79 -11.88
N ALA A 57 0.43 14.99 -12.94
CA ALA A 57 0.02 13.59 -12.94
C ALA A 57 0.74 12.77 -11.85
N LEU A 58 2.05 13.00 -11.66
CA LEU A 58 2.80 12.34 -10.60
C LEU A 58 2.34 12.77 -9.20
N GLY A 59 1.97 14.04 -9.03
CA GLY A 59 1.36 14.55 -7.80
C GLY A 59 0.05 13.84 -7.45
N ASP A 60 -0.86 13.74 -8.42
CA ASP A 60 -2.16 13.07 -8.24
C ASP A 60 -2.01 11.58 -7.92
N MET A 61 -1.05 10.91 -8.58
CA MET A 61 -0.71 9.51 -8.28
C MET A 61 -0.20 9.33 -6.85
N SER A 62 0.64 10.23 -6.35
CA SER A 62 1.16 10.18 -4.97
C SER A 62 0.02 10.25 -3.96
N VAL A 63 -0.91 11.21 -4.12
CA VAL A 63 -2.07 11.36 -3.23
C VAL A 63 -2.94 10.11 -3.21
N THR A 64 -3.16 9.51 -4.38
CA THR A 64 -3.95 8.28 -4.50
C THR A 64 -3.28 7.10 -3.80
N LEU A 65 -1.96 6.96 -3.92
CA LEU A 65 -1.20 5.90 -3.24
C LEU A 65 -1.23 6.04 -1.72
N ASP A 66 -1.14 7.27 -1.21
CA ASP A 66 -1.24 7.53 0.23
C ASP A 66 -2.61 7.12 0.79
N ALA A 67 -3.70 7.42 0.07
CA ALA A 67 -5.04 6.99 0.47
C ALA A 67 -5.18 5.45 0.49
N ILE A 68 -4.67 4.76 -0.54
CA ILE A 68 -4.67 3.29 -0.60
C ILE A 68 -3.86 2.69 0.56
N LEU A 69 -2.74 3.30 0.94
CA LEU A 69 -1.93 2.83 2.06
C LEU A 69 -2.68 2.93 3.39
N VAL A 70 -3.42 4.02 3.61
CA VAL A 70 -4.28 4.18 4.79
C VAL A 70 -5.35 3.09 4.83
N ASP A 71 -6.07 2.88 3.74
CA ASP A 71 -7.14 1.89 3.66
C ASP A 71 -6.62 0.46 3.84
N THR A 72 -5.53 0.10 3.16
CA THR A 72 -4.94 -1.24 3.28
C THR A 72 -4.40 -1.53 4.67
N THR A 73 -3.86 -0.51 5.36
CA THR A 73 -3.45 -0.61 6.76
C THR A 73 -4.65 -0.86 7.67
N ALA A 74 -5.76 -0.13 7.46
CA ALA A 74 -6.99 -0.33 8.22
C ALA A 74 -7.60 -1.73 7.98
N ILE A 75 -7.65 -2.19 6.72
CA ILE A 75 -8.15 -3.52 6.35
C ILE A 75 -7.29 -4.62 6.97
N ARG A 76 -5.96 -4.49 6.93
CA ARG A 76 -5.06 -5.44 7.61
C ARG A 76 -5.31 -5.47 9.10
N ALA A 77 -5.44 -4.31 9.75
CA ALA A 77 -5.75 -4.25 11.17
C ALA A 77 -7.08 -4.95 11.50
N GLN A 78 -8.10 -4.81 10.64
CA GLN A 78 -9.38 -5.53 10.77
C GLN A 78 -9.25 -7.03 10.50
N THR A 79 -8.49 -7.43 9.47
CA THR A 79 -8.31 -8.84 9.06
C THR A 79 -7.49 -9.61 10.08
N ASP A 80 -6.39 -9.04 10.58
CA ASP A 80 -5.60 -9.60 11.68
C ASP A 80 -6.41 -9.63 12.98
N GLY A 81 -7.36 -8.69 13.09
CA GLY A 81 -8.36 -8.61 14.13
C GLY A 81 -9.48 -9.64 14.06
N LEU A 82 -9.75 -10.21 12.89
CA LEU A 82 -10.67 -11.34 12.75
C LEU A 82 -9.91 -12.58 13.19
N PRO A 83 -10.14 -13.13 14.40
CA PRO A 83 -9.69 -14.48 14.64
C PRO A 83 -10.35 -15.35 13.58
N VAL A 84 -9.53 -16.17 12.94
CA VAL A 84 -9.99 -17.35 12.24
C VAL A 84 -10.92 -18.07 13.22
N LEU A 85 -12.24 -17.97 13.00
CA LEU A 85 -13.31 -18.66 13.74
C LEU A 85 -13.24 -20.19 13.53
N THR A 86 -12.08 -20.70 13.14
CA THR A 86 -11.79 -22.12 13.04
C THR A 86 -11.07 -22.48 14.33
N GLU A 87 -11.90 -22.69 15.35
CA GLU A 87 -11.88 -23.95 16.06
C GLU A 87 -10.46 -24.46 16.32
N THR A 88 -9.90 -24.17 17.50
CA THR A 88 -9.10 -25.20 18.16
C THR A 88 -10.07 -26.34 18.48
N GLY A 89 -10.48 -27.09 17.46
CA GLY A 89 -11.23 -28.34 17.51
C GLY A 89 -10.31 -29.44 18.03
N GLY A 90 -9.58 -29.12 19.08
CA GLY A 90 -8.79 -30.06 19.85
C GLY A 90 -9.68 -30.63 20.93
N THR A 91 -9.61 -31.94 21.11
CA THR A 91 -10.14 -32.57 22.31
C THR A 91 -9.35 -32.06 23.51
N ILE A 92 -10.03 -31.42 24.45
CA ILE A 92 -9.46 -31.13 25.77
C ILE A 92 -9.42 -32.45 26.53
N THR A 93 -8.25 -32.84 27.01
CA THR A 93 -8.10 -34.05 27.81
C THR A 93 -8.25 -33.73 29.30
N THR A 94 -8.89 -34.62 30.05
CA THR A 94 -8.97 -34.56 31.52
C THR A 94 -7.71 -35.15 32.15
N ASP A 95 -6.53 -34.72 31.69
CA ASP A 95 -5.23 -35.28 32.10
C ASP A 95 -4.66 -34.68 33.41
N GLY A 96 -5.40 -33.76 34.02
CA GLY A 96 -5.00 -33.04 35.23
C GLY A 96 -4.06 -31.86 34.99
N ASN A 97 -3.68 -31.58 33.74
CA ASN A 97 -2.92 -30.38 33.39
C ASN A 97 -3.85 -29.21 33.05
N VAL A 98 -3.36 -27.99 33.28
CA VAL A 98 -4.03 -26.77 32.82
C VAL A 98 -3.81 -26.64 31.31
N GLN A 99 -4.90 -26.44 30.56
CA GLN A 99 -4.87 -26.28 29.11
C GLN A 99 -5.48 -24.93 28.71
N ASP A 100 -4.76 -24.17 27.88
CA ASP A 100 -5.23 -22.86 27.41
C ASP A 100 -6.20 -23.03 26.24
N LEU A 101 -7.47 -22.69 26.47
CA LEU A 101 -8.53 -22.77 25.45
C LEU A 101 -8.48 -21.61 24.46
N TYR A 102 -8.21 -20.41 24.97
CA TYR A 102 -8.29 -19.18 24.22
C TYR A 102 -7.43 -18.11 24.89
N ILE A 103 -6.53 -17.50 24.12
CA ILE A 103 -5.75 -16.33 24.55
C ILE A 103 -5.96 -15.23 23.52
N ASN A 104 -6.48 -14.09 23.97
CA ASN A 104 -6.54 -12.88 23.15
C ASN A 104 -5.35 -11.98 23.47
N ASN A 105 -4.36 -11.94 22.56
CA ASN A 105 -3.25 -10.99 22.62
C ASN A 105 -3.41 -9.83 21.63
N ALA A 106 -4.56 -9.70 20.95
CA ALA A 106 -4.80 -8.62 20.00
C ALA A 106 -4.89 -7.25 20.72
N PRO A 107 -4.53 -6.14 20.06
CA PRO A 107 -4.74 -4.80 20.59
C PRO A 107 -6.20 -4.59 21.02
N GLY A 108 -6.39 -3.91 22.17
CA GLY A 108 -7.72 -3.68 22.71
C GLY A 108 -8.62 -2.92 21.74
N GLY A 109 -9.79 -3.48 21.44
CA GLY A 109 -10.83 -2.84 20.62
C GLY A 109 -11.09 -3.45 19.23
N VAL A 110 -10.31 -4.46 18.82
CA VAL A 110 -10.44 -5.02 17.46
C VAL A 110 -11.40 -6.22 17.41
N PHE A 111 -11.30 -7.15 18.37
CA PHE A 111 -12.24 -8.26 18.51
C PHE A 111 -12.11 -8.90 19.91
N ARG A 112 -13.24 -9.25 20.54
CA ARG A 112 -13.28 -10.08 21.75
C ARG A 112 -14.49 -11.02 21.64
N PRO A 113 -14.31 -12.35 21.71
CA PRO A 113 -15.44 -13.27 21.71
C PRO A 113 -16.32 -12.98 22.94
N ILE A 114 -17.62 -12.96 22.72
CA ILE A 114 -18.63 -12.71 23.78
C ILE A 114 -18.92 -14.01 24.54
N CYS A 115 -18.68 -15.16 23.90
CA CYS A 115 -19.03 -16.46 24.45
C CYS A 115 -18.04 -17.53 23.98
N VAL A 116 -17.59 -18.36 24.92
CA VAL A 116 -16.88 -19.62 24.65
C VAL A 116 -17.86 -20.77 24.89
N LYS A 117 -18.01 -21.65 23.91
CA LYS A 117 -18.88 -22.83 24.02
C LYS A 117 -18.03 -24.07 24.20
N ILE A 118 -18.32 -24.86 25.23
CA ILE A 118 -17.62 -26.09 25.54
C ILE A 118 -18.63 -27.24 25.51
N ASP A 119 -18.30 -28.29 24.77
CA ASP A 119 -19.12 -29.49 24.64
C ASP A 119 -18.62 -30.60 25.58
N PHE A 120 -19.46 -30.93 26.55
CA PHE A 120 -19.28 -31.98 27.55
C PHE A 120 -19.97 -33.30 27.19
N THR A 121 -20.37 -33.51 25.92
CA THR A 121 -21.06 -34.74 25.48
C THR A 121 -20.30 -36.02 25.86
N ASN A 122 -18.97 -35.98 25.90
CA ASN A 122 -18.12 -37.12 26.26
C ASN A 122 -17.65 -37.13 27.73
N HIS A 123 -18.17 -36.24 28.58
CA HIS A 123 -17.79 -36.18 29.99
C HIS A 123 -18.43 -37.33 30.79
N THR A 124 -17.66 -37.95 31.67
CA THR A 124 -18.10 -39.08 32.49
C THR A 124 -18.35 -38.68 33.94
N ALA A 125 -19.09 -39.51 34.68
CA ALA A 125 -19.48 -39.20 36.06
C ALA A 125 -18.31 -39.11 37.06
N GLY A 126 -17.14 -39.68 36.71
CA GLY A 126 -15.94 -39.67 37.56
C GLY A 126 -15.04 -38.45 37.34
N GLU A 127 -15.32 -37.63 36.34
CA GLU A 127 -14.46 -36.52 35.95
C GLU A 127 -14.90 -35.21 36.62
N THR A 128 -13.93 -34.32 36.78
CA THR A 128 -14.15 -32.94 37.25
C THR A 128 -13.38 -32.00 36.35
N VAL A 129 -14.07 -31.03 35.78
CA VAL A 129 -13.49 -29.99 34.94
C VAL A 129 -13.61 -28.65 35.66
N VAL A 130 -12.49 -27.95 35.77
CA VAL A 130 -12.43 -26.59 36.33
C VAL A 130 -12.09 -25.64 35.20
N ILE A 131 -13.00 -24.70 34.93
CA ILE A 131 -12.80 -23.65 33.94
C ILE A 131 -12.44 -22.37 34.69
N THR A 132 -11.26 -21.82 34.39
CA THR A 132 -10.79 -20.55 34.95
C THR A 132 -10.77 -19.48 33.87
N THR A 133 -11.47 -18.37 34.12
CA THR A 133 -11.38 -17.17 33.28
C THR A 133 -10.35 -16.24 33.91
N ASN A 134 -9.26 -15.99 33.21
CA ASN A 134 -8.23 -15.04 33.63
C ASN A 134 -8.28 -13.79 32.75
N TYR A 135 -8.07 -12.62 33.35
CA TYR A 135 -8.08 -11.34 32.65
C TYR A 135 -6.82 -10.52 32.92
N ARG A 136 -6.41 -9.72 31.93
CA ARG A 136 -5.29 -8.79 32.05
C ARG A 136 -5.82 -7.36 32.08
N ILE A 137 -5.52 -6.63 33.16
CA ILE A 137 -6.00 -5.25 33.34
C ILE A 137 -5.25 -4.28 32.41
N THR A 138 -3.98 -4.53 32.09
CA THR A 138 -3.13 -3.70 31.23
C THR A 138 -2.50 -4.56 30.13
N ALA A 139 -2.16 -4.00 28.96
CA ALA A 139 -1.64 -4.80 27.84
C ALA A 139 -0.41 -5.66 28.20
N VAL A 140 0.41 -5.21 29.16
CA VAL A 140 1.68 -5.84 29.57
C VAL A 140 1.61 -6.45 31.00
N GLY A 141 0.43 -6.45 31.63
CA GLY A 141 0.25 -7.01 32.98
C GLY A 141 0.28 -8.54 33.05
N GLY A 142 0.34 -9.10 34.26
CA GLY A 142 0.06 -10.52 34.48
C GLY A 142 -1.42 -10.84 34.26
N LEU A 143 -1.73 -12.10 33.94
CA LEU A 143 -3.10 -12.61 33.98
C LEU A 143 -3.55 -12.74 35.44
N THR A 144 -4.72 -12.19 35.76
CA THR A 144 -5.33 -12.28 37.08
C THR A 144 -6.61 -13.12 36.98
N LEU A 145 -6.80 -14.04 37.91
CA LEU A 145 -8.03 -14.84 37.97
C LEU A 145 -9.25 -13.95 38.18
N GLN A 146 -10.23 -14.07 37.30
CA GLN A 146 -11.48 -13.33 37.36
C GLN A 146 -12.63 -14.21 37.84
N ASP A 147 -12.79 -15.40 37.24
CA ASP A 147 -13.87 -16.32 37.57
C ASP A 147 -13.39 -17.77 37.51
N THR A 148 -14.07 -18.64 38.25
CA THR A 148 -13.81 -20.09 38.26
C THR A 148 -15.12 -20.84 38.38
N VAL A 149 -15.39 -21.71 37.41
CA VAL A 149 -16.56 -22.58 37.39
C VAL A 149 -16.11 -24.03 37.42
N THR A 150 -16.68 -24.81 38.32
CA THR A 150 -16.36 -26.24 38.47
C THR A 150 -17.56 -27.08 38.06
N PHE A 151 -17.31 -28.05 37.19
CA PHE A 151 -18.27 -29.05 36.75
C PHE A 151 -17.79 -30.42 37.22
N ALA A 152 -18.54 -31.03 38.16
CA ALA A 152 -18.25 -32.36 38.67
C ALA A 152 -19.30 -33.36 38.16
N GLY A 153 -18.84 -34.48 37.62
CA GLY A 153 -19.69 -35.48 36.97
C GLY A 153 -20.37 -34.95 35.70
N VAL A 154 -21.34 -35.72 35.15
CA VAL A 154 -21.99 -35.38 33.88
C VAL A 154 -22.90 -34.15 34.06
N PRO A 155 -22.62 -33.01 33.38
CA PRO A 155 -23.49 -31.84 33.46
C PRO A 155 -24.87 -32.12 32.88
N ALA A 156 -25.91 -31.48 33.41
CA ALA A 156 -27.29 -31.66 32.92
C ALA A 156 -27.48 -31.18 31.46
N SER A 157 -26.70 -30.16 31.04
CA SER A 157 -26.61 -29.73 29.65
C SER A 157 -25.21 -30.01 29.14
N PRO A 158 -25.03 -30.78 28.05
CA PRO A 158 -23.71 -31.07 27.51
C PRO A 158 -23.05 -29.81 26.93
N LEU A 159 -23.83 -28.86 26.42
CA LEU A 159 -23.30 -27.60 25.92
C LEU A 159 -23.31 -26.54 27.03
N ILE A 160 -22.13 -26.08 27.41
CA ILE A 160 -21.93 -25.00 28.40
C ILE A 160 -21.44 -23.74 27.68
N ASN A 161 -22.10 -22.63 27.96
CA ASN A 161 -21.73 -21.31 27.46
C ASN A 161 -21.02 -20.53 28.57
N ILE A 162 -19.79 -20.12 28.34
CA ILE A 162 -19.03 -19.23 29.20
C ILE A 162 -19.07 -17.83 28.58
N ASN A 163 -19.86 -16.95 29.17
CA ASN A 163 -19.95 -15.56 28.71
C ASN A 163 -18.72 -14.79 29.18
N LEU A 164 -18.09 -14.09 28.25
CA LEU A 164 -16.95 -13.21 28.53
C LEU A 164 -17.45 -11.77 28.63
N GLU A 165 -16.83 -10.98 29.50
CA GLU A 165 -17.19 -9.56 29.62
C GLU A 165 -16.97 -8.80 28.30
N PRO A 166 -17.86 -7.87 27.95
CA PRO A 166 -17.67 -6.96 26.81
C PRO A 166 -16.34 -6.21 26.91
N ASN A 167 -15.88 -5.65 25.78
CA ASN A 167 -14.72 -4.79 25.83
C ASN A 167 -15.12 -3.39 26.36
N ARG A 168 -14.15 -2.51 26.63
CA ARG A 168 -14.42 -1.14 27.12
C ARG A 168 -15.31 -0.31 26.16
N PHE A 169 -15.38 -0.70 24.89
CA PHE A 169 -16.11 -0.05 23.81
C PHE A 169 -17.47 -0.70 23.51
N GLY A 170 -17.89 -1.72 24.27
CA GLY A 170 -19.12 -2.48 24.06
C GLY A 170 -18.90 -3.78 23.31
#